data_AF-K7MRG7-F1
#
_entry.id   AF-K7MRG7-F1
#
_cell.length_a   1.000
_cell.length_b   1.000
_cell.length_c   1.000
_cell.angle_alpha   90.00
_cell.angle_beta   90.00
_cell.angle_gamma   90.00
#
_symmetry.space_group_name_H-M   'P 1'
#
loop_
_entity.id
_entity.type
_entity.pdbx_description
1 polymer ?
#
loop_
_entity_poly.entity_id
_entity_poly.type
_entity_poly.pdbx_seq_one_letter_code
_entity_poly.pdbx_strand_id
1 'polypeptide(L)'
;MSDAGGEVANQLVHMPLILPKVPGRFYYYFGKPLETEGRKQELGDDRPKSKLYLQVKSEVERCIAYLKVKRGIGPRLLYQATHGFESEVPTFEI
;
A
#
# COMPACT_ATOMS: atom_id res chain seq x y z
N MET A 1 -47.26 -1.26 33.86
CA MET A 1 -46.20 -2.10 33.28
C MET A 1 -46.35 -1.99 31.78
N SER A 2 -45.62 -1.06 31.16
CA SER A 2 -45.79 -0.79 29.72
C SER A 2 -44.93 -1.76 28.94
N ASP A 3 -45.60 -2.76 28.39
CA ASP A 3 -45.09 -3.69 27.39
C ASP A 3 -44.54 -2.88 26.22
N ALA A 4 -43.22 -2.84 26.06
CA ALA A 4 -42.56 -2.27 24.88
C ALA A 4 -42.64 -3.25 23.70
N GLY A 5 -43.82 -3.83 23.48
CA GLY A 5 -44.14 -4.77 22.41
C GLY A 5 -44.64 -4.03 21.19
N GLY A 6 -43.73 -3.60 20.33
CA GLY A 6 -44.06 -2.99 19.05
C GLY A 6 -42.82 -2.47 18.35
N GLU A 7 -42.61 -2.91 17.10
CA GLU A 7 -41.69 -2.48 16.02
C GLU A 7 -40.22 -2.10 16.37
N VAL A 8 -39.99 -1.39 17.47
CA VAL A 8 -38.71 -1.05 18.09
C VAL A 8 -37.91 -2.29 18.54
N ALA A 9 -38.57 -3.41 18.83
CA ALA A 9 -37.89 -4.67 19.21
C ALA A 9 -37.32 -5.47 18.02
N ASN A 10 -37.65 -5.11 16.77
CA ASN A 10 -37.28 -5.84 15.55
C ASN A 10 -36.14 -5.16 14.77
N GLN A 11 -35.21 -4.50 15.44
CA GLN A 11 -34.00 -4.01 14.78
C GLN A 11 -33.05 -5.19 14.53
N LEU A 12 -32.75 -5.49 13.27
CA LEU A 12 -31.70 -6.45 12.90
C LEU A 12 -30.37 -5.97 13.50
N VAL A 13 -29.83 -6.72 14.46
CA VAL A 13 -28.53 -6.42 15.07
C VAL A 13 -27.45 -6.58 14.00
N HIS A 14 -27.01 -5.47 13.42
CA HIS A 14 -25.86 -5.47 12.52
C HIS A 14 -24.60 -5.64 13.36
N MET A 15 -23.94 -6.80 13.28
CA MET A 15 -22.58 -6.95 13.80
C MET A 15 -21.65 -6.05 12.97
N PRO A 16 -20.95 -5.06 13.58
CA PRO A 16 -19.98 -4.29 12.84
C PRO A 16 -18.83 -5.22 12.44
N LEU A 17 -18.70 -5.52 11.15
CA LEU A 17 -17.52 -6.19 10.63
C LEU A 17 -16.38 -5.15 10.60
N ILE A 18 -15.46 -5.24 11.56
CA ILE A 18 -14.25 -4.40 11.55
C ILE A 18 -13.29 -5.01 10.54
N LEU A 19 -13.37 -4.57 9.28
CA LEU A 19 -12.32 -4.85 8.31
C LEU A 19 -11.25 -3.74 8.45
N PRO A 20 -10.04 -4.05 8.93
CA PRO A 20 -8.99 -3.04 9.01
C PRO A 20 -8.70 -2.53 7.61
N LYS A 21 -8.77 -1.20 7.41
CA LYS A 21 -8.33 -0.59 6.16
C LYS A 21 -6.85 -0.90 5.97
N VAL A 22 -6.53 -1.75 5.00
CA VAL A 22 -5.14 -1.93 4.56
C VAL A 22 -4.73 -0.59 3.92
N PRO A 23 -3.69 0.09 4.42
CA PRO A 23 -3.27 1.35 3.83
C PRO A 23 -2.84 1.09 2.38
N GLY A 24 -3.55 1.68 1.42
CA GLY A 24 -3.25 1.54 -0.01
C GLY A 24 -1.87 2.10 -0.39
N ARG A 25 -1.23 2.84 0.52
CA ARG A 25 0.09 3.44 0.34
C ARG A 25 1.13 2.65 1.14
N PHE A 26 2.01 1.94 0.44
CA PHE A 26 3.06 1.09 1.03
C PHE A 26 4.29 1.86 1.53
N TYR A 27 4.25 3.18 1.64
CA TYR A 27 5.43 3.97 1.99
C TYR A 27 6.07 3.57 3.33
N TYR A 28 5.27 2.99 4.24
CA TYR A 28 5.74 2.46 5.52
C TYR A 28 6.73 1.29 5.41
N TYR A 29 6.74 0.54 4.29
CA TYR A 29 7.68 -0.58 4.10
C TYR A 29 9.08 -0.14 3.68
N PHE A 30 9.25 1.10 3.20
CA PHE A 30 10.54 1.57 2.72
C PHE A 30 11.48 2.03 3.84
N GLY A 31 10.97 2.10 5.07
CA GLY A 31 11.75 2.41 6.26
C GLY A 31 11.79 3.91 6.59
N LYS A 32 12.80 4.28 7.37
CA LYS A 32 13.03 5.66 7.79
C LYS A 32 13.43 6.55 6.59
N PRO A 33 13.08 7.84 6.59
CA PRO A 33 13.62 8.76 5.61
C PRO A 33 15.16 8.75 5.64
N LEU A 34 15.79 8.89 4.48
CA LEU A 34 17.24 9.03 4.37
C LEU A 34 17.70 10.25 5.18
N GLU A 35 18.39 10.01 6.29
CA GLU A 35 18.99 11.06 7.10
C GLU A 35 20.11 11.72 6.28
N THR A 36 19.78 12.89 5.73
CA THR A 36 20.73 13.77 5.02
C THR A 36 21.35 14.78 5.98
N GLU A 37 20.73 14.98 7.15
CA GLU A 37 21.25 15.84 8.21
C GLU A 37 22.58 15.26 8.73
N GLY A 38 23.62 16.11 8.79
CA GLY A 38 24.98 15.71 9.17
C GLY A 38 25.90 15.29 8.01
N ARG A 39 25.38 14.95 6.83
CA ARG A 39 26.19 14.58 5.65
C ARG A 39 26.63 15.78 4.79
N LYS A 40 26.54 17.01 5.30
CA LYS A 40 26.91 18.23 4.55
C LYS A 40 28.38 18.26 4.13
N GLN A 41 29.28 17.66 4.92
CA GLN A 41 30.71 17.60 4.57
C GLN A 41 30.97 16.66 3.36
N GLU A 42 30.17 15.61 3.20
CA GLU A 42 30.21 14.69 2.05
C GLU A 42 29.67 15.31 0.75
N LEU A 43 29.04 16.49 0.84
CA LEU A 43 28.58 17.25 -0.33
C LEU A 43 29.62 18.27 -0.83
N GLY A 44 30.77 18.41 -0.17
CA GLY A 44 31.87 19.26 -0.66
C GLY A 44 32.63 18.59 -1.80
N ASP A 45 33.02 17.33 -1.60
CA ASP A 45 33.85 16.58 -2.55
C ASP A 45 33.01 15.76 -3.54
N ASP A 46 33.42 15.70 -4.81
CA ASP A 46 32.64 15.00 -5.85
C ASP A 46 32.61 13.48 -5.69
N ARG A 47 33.62 12.90 -5.03
CA ARG A 47 33.68 11.46 -4.76
C ARG A 47 32.60 10.99 -3.78
N PRO A 48 32.42 11.60 -2.59
CA PRO A 48 31.36 11.21 -1.67
C PRO A 48 29.94 11.50 -2.19
N LYS A 49 29.71 12.57 -2.97
CA LYS A 49 28.41 12.80 -3.66
C LYS A 49 27.98 11.61 -4.51
N SER A 50 28.92 11.05 -5.28
CA SER A 50 28.66 9.89 -6.13
C SER A 50 28.26 8.66 -5.30
N LYS A 51 28.93 8.43 -4.16
CA LYS A 51 28.59 7.33 -3.26
C LYS A 51 27.19 7.49 -2.65
N LEU A 52 26.84 8.69 -2.21
CA LEU A 52 25.51 8.98 -1.67
C LEU A 52 24.43 8.74 -2.73
N TYR A 53 24.64 9.24 -3.95
CA TYR A 53 23.72 9.02 -5.06
C TYR A 53 23.53 7.53 -5.36
N LEU A 54 24.61 6.74 -5.43
CA LEU A 54 24.53 5.30 -5.68
C LEU A 54 23.76 4.57 -4.58
N GLN A 55 23.96 4.96 -3.31
CA GLN A 55 23.19 4.41 -2.19
C GLN A 55 21.69 4.67 -2.38
N VAL A 56 21.30 5.94 -2.58
CA VAL A 56 19.89 6.32 -2.78
C VAL A 56 19.29 5.58 -3.98
N LYS A 57 20.03 5.50 -5.10
CA LYS A 57 19.59 4.79 -6.29
C LYS A 57 19.29 3.32 -5.99
N SER A 58 20.20 2.61 -5.32
CA SER A 58 20.02 1.20 -4.96
C SER A 58 18.82 0.97 -4.04
N GLU A 59 18.55 1.90 -3.11
CA GLU A 59 17.39 1.82 -2.24
C GLU A 59 16.09 2.00 -3.03
N VAL A 60 16.06 2.97 -3.95
CA VAL A 60 14.91 3.20 -4.85
C VAL A 60 14.65 1.98 -5.74
N GLU A 61 15.69 1.40 -6.33
CA GLU A 61 15.58 0.17 -7.13
C GLU A 61 15.00 -1.00 -6.32
N ARG A 62 15.45 -1.17 -5.08
CA ARG A 62 14.89 -2.16 -4.15
C ARG A 62 13.41 -1.91 -3.85
N CYS A 63 13.03 -0.65 -3.63
CA CYS A 63 11.63 -0.26 -3.38
C CYS A 63 10.74 -0.57 -4.60
N ILE A 64 11.21 -0.23 -5.80
CA ILE A 64 10.50 -0.52 -7.06
C ILE A 64 10.38 -2.05 -7.26
N ALA A 65 11.44 -2.81 -7.01
CA ALA A 65 11.42 -4.27 -7.11
C ALA A 65 10.40 -4.88 -6.13
N TYR A 66 10.39 -4.42 -4.88
CA TYR A 66 9.39 -4.82 -3.89
C TYR A 66 7.96 -4.49 -4.36
N LEU A 67 7.73 -3.29 -4.88
CA LEU A 67 6.43 -2.90 -5.41
C LEU A 67 6.02 -3.74 -6.61
N LYS A 68 6.95 -4.11 -7.51
CA LYS A 68 6.65 -5.00 -8.64
C LYS A 68 6.19 -6.39 -8.16
N VAL A 69 6.86 -6.95 -7.16
CA VAL A 69 6.46 -8.24 -6.56
C VAL A 69 5.12 -8.11 -5.83
N LYS A 70 4.93 -7.04 -5.05
CA LYS A 70 3.72 -6.82 -4.26
C LYS A 70 2.50 -6.41 -5.07
N ARG A 71 2.70 -5.75 -6.23
CA ARG A 71 1.69 -5.58 -7.28
C ARG A 71 1.20 -6.91 -7.84
N GLY A 72 1.68 -8.05 -7.32
CA GLY A 72 0.96 -9.28 -7.06
C GLY A 72 -0.06 -9.62 -8.14
N ILE A 73 0.17 -10.72 -8.85
CA ILE A 73 -0.75 -11.24 -9.88
C ILE A 73 -2.17 -11.44 -9.32
N GLY A 74 -2.36 -11.45 -7.98
CA GLY A 74 -3.63 -11.53 -7.25
C GLY A 74 -4.80 -10.74 -7.84
N PRO A 75 -4.85 -9.39 -7.79
CA PRO A 75 -6.00 -8.63 -8.32
C PRO A 75 -6.24 -8.88 -9.81
N ARG A 76 -5.17 -9.01 -10.60
CA ARG A 76 -5.27 -9.33 -12.03
C ARG A 76 -5.86 -10.72 -12.27
N LEU A 77 -5.43 -11.72 -11.50
CA LEU A 77 -5.90 -13.10 -11.56
C LEU A 77 -7.33 -13.22 -11.04
N LEU A 78 -7.68 -12.49 -9.98
CA LEU A 78 -9.05 -12.42 -9.46
C LEU A 78 -9.99 -11.77 -10.48
N TYR A 79 -9.54 -10.71 -11.15
CA TYR A 79 -10.30 -10.08 -12.24
C TYR A 79 -10.49 -11.04 -13.42
N GLN A 80 -9.42 -11.72 -13.86
CA GLN A 80 -9.49 -12.72 -14.92
C GLN A 80 -10.34 -13.95 -14.53
N ALA A 81 -10.33 -14.37 -13.27
CA ALA A 81 -11.17 -15.46 -12.78
C ALA A 81 -12.66 -15.10 -12.75
N THR A 82 -12.98 -13.81 -12.61
CA THR A 82 -14.37 -13.31 -12.58
C THR A 82 -14.89 -12.87 -13.95
N HIS A 83 -14.02 -12.37 -14.84
CA HIS A 83 -14.40 -11.80 -16.15
C HIS A 83 -13.91 -12.63 -17.36
N GLY A 84 -13.13 -13.68 -17.13
CA GLY A 84 -12.50 -14.50 -18.18
C GLY A 84 -11.03 -14.15 -18.40
N PHE A 85 -10.24 -15.15 -18.82
CA PHE A 85 -8.79 -15.01 -19.02
C PHE A 85 -8.41 -14.06 -20.17
N GLU A 86 -9.31 -13.91 -21.15
CA GLU A 86 -9.17 -12.98 -22.29
C GLU A 86 -9.60 -11.53 -21.94
N SER A 87 -10.07 -11.29 -20.72
CA SER A 87 -10.53 -9.96 -20.31
C SER A 87 -9.34 -9.01 -20.11
N GLU A 88 -9.43 -7.82 -20.72
CA GLU A 88 -8.47 -6.74 -20.51
C GLU A 88 -8.62 -6.22 -19.07
N VAL A 89 -7.55 -6.32 -18.29
CA VAL A 89 -7.59 -5.93 -16.87
C VAL A 89 -7.48 -4.41 -16.75
N PRO A 90 -8.48 -3.73 -16.17
CA PRO A 90 -8.49 -2.28 -16.03
C PRO A 90 -7.26 -1.79 -15.26
N THR A 91 -6.66 -0.70 -15.74
CA THR A 91 -5.56 -0.02 -15.04
C THR A 91 -6.06 0.78 -13.83
N PHE A 92 -7.33 1.21 -13.88
CA PHE A 92 -8.00 2.02 -12.85
C PHE A 92 -9.24 1.28 -12.33
N GLU A 93 -9.66 1.59 -11.10
CA GLU A 93 -10.91 1.06 -10.54
C GLU A 93 -12.11 1.52 -11.37
N ILE A 94 -13.05 0.60 -11.62
CA ILE A 94 -14.35 0.86 -12.28
C ILE A 94 -15.38 1.15 -11.20
#